data_AF-A0A1G5DIX4-F1
#
_entry.id   AF-A0A1G5DIX4-F1
#
_cell.length_a   1.000
_cell.length_b   1.000
_cell.length_c   1.000
_cell.angle_alpha   90.00
_cell.angle_beta   90.00
_cell.angle_gamma   90.00
#
_symmetry.space_group_name_H-M   'P 1'
#
loop_
_entity.id
_entity.type
_entity.pdbx_description
1 polymer ?
#
loop_
_entity_poly.entity_id
_entity_poly.type
_entity_poly.pdbx_seq_one_letter_code
_entity_poly.pdbx_strand_id
1 'polypeptide(L)' 'MTDIEIEQAEKTLNQKEKRYCSLMRKSFEVSLRDRERAAKIHDKAKSLYQEIVSTRKALNMEFA' A
#
# COMPACT_ATOMS: atom_id res chain seq x y z
N MET A 1 20.75 -0.56 5.30
CA MET A 1 20.49 0.88 5.11
C MET A 1 21.06 1.64 6.30
N THR A 2 21.28 2.94 6.19
CA THR A 2 21.56 3.82 7.33
C THR A 2 20.29 4.04 8.16
N ASP A 3 20.41 4.42 9.43
CA ASP A 3 19.25 4.68 10.31
C ASP A 3 18.29 5.72 9.73
N ILE A 4 18.83 6.73 9.03
CA ILE A 4 18.05 7.78 8.34
C ILE A 4 17.25 7.19 7.17
N GLU A 5 17.84 6.26 6.41
CA GLU A 5 17.17 5.57 5.32
C GLU A 5 16.07 4.63 5.82
N ILE A 6 16.27 3.98 6.98
CA ILE A 6 15.27 3.15 7.66
C ILE A 6 14.07 4.00 8.08
N GLU A 7 14.30 5.10 8.80
CA GLU A 7 13.22 6.00 9.25
C GLU A 7 12.41 6.55 8.07
N GLN A 8 13.10 6.95 6.99
CA GLN A 8 12.46 7.45 5.78
C GLN A 8 11.63 6.35 5.08
N ALA A 9 12.13 5.11 5.05
CA ALA A 9 11.42 3.96 4.50
C ALA A 9 10.18 3.60 5.32
N GLU A 10 10.24 3.64 6.66
CA GLU A 10 9.09 3.41 7.54
C GLU A 10 8.02 4.49 7.37
N LYS A 11 8.41 5.76 7.27
CA LYS A 11 7.49 6.87 7.00
C LYS A 11 6.78 6.70 5.66
N THR A 12 7.53 6.31 4.63
CA THR A 12 7.00 6.03 3.29
C THR A 12 6.04 4.84 3.32
N LEU A 13 6.40 3.78 4.05
CA LEU A 13 5.56 2.59 4.22
C LEU A 13 4.21 2.95 4.86
N ASN A 14 4.22 3.74 5.93
CA ASN A 14 3.01 4.19 6.62
C ASN A 14 2.06 4.97 5.67
N GLN A 15 2.63 5.84 4.82
CA GLN A 15 1.85 6.57 3.83
C GLN A 15 1.21 5.64 2.80
N LYS A 16 1.96 4.63 2.32
CA LYS A 16 1.43 3.62 1.40
C LYS A 16 0.31 2.80 2.04
N GLU A 17 0.47 2.36 3.30
CA GLU A 17 -0.57 1.62 4.03
C GLU A 17 -1.86 2.43 4.18
N LYS A 18 -1.76 3.71 4.57
CA LYS A 18 -2.92 4.61 4.63
C LYS A 18 -3.61 4.75 3.28
N ARG A 19 -2.82 4.89 2.20
CA ARG A 19 -3.35 5.01 0.85
C ARG A 19 -4.02 3.74 0.36
N TYR A 20 -3.45 2.57 0.65
CA TYR A 20 -4.05 1.27 0.37
C TYR A 20 -5.44 1.15 1.01
N CYS A 21 -5.55 1.42 2.31
CA CYS A 21 -6.82 1.38 3.04
C CYS A 21 -7.87 2.32 2.43
N SER A 22 -7.46 3.53 2.04
CA SER A 22 -8.34 4.50 1.39
C SER A 22 -8.85 4.01 0.03
N LEU A 23 -7.98 3.42 -0.80
CA LEU A 23 -8.37 2.87 -2.11
C LEU A 23 -9.31 1.67 -1.96
N MET A 24 -9.03 0.76 -1.03
CA MET A 24 -9.90 -0.38 -0.75
C MET A 24 -11.30 0.09 -0.35
N ARG A 25 -11.41 1.01 0.62
CA ARG A 25 -12.70 1.58 1.01
C ARG A 25 -13.44 2.19 -0.18
N LYS A 26 -12.75 2.99 -0.99
CA LYS A 26 -13.32 3.62 -2.17
C LYS A 26 -13.79 2.60 -3.23
N SER A 27 -13.06 1.51 -3.43
CA SER A 27 -13.50 0.45 -4.34
C SER A 27 -14.83 -0.16 -3.90
N PHE A 28 -14.99 -0.41 -2.60
CA PHE A 28 -16.25 -0.92 -2.06
C PHE A 28 -17.40 0.09 -2.21
N GLU A 29 -17.18 1.36 -1.86
CA GLU A 29 -18.19 2.42 -2.00
C GLU A 29 -18.69 2.56 -3.45
N VAL A 30 -17.79 2.42 -4.42
CA VAL A 30 -18.10 2.58 -5.84
C VAL A 30 -18.69 1.30 -6.46
N SER A 31 -18.41 0.12 -5.89
CA SER A 31 -18.79 -1.19 -6.46
C SER A 31 -20.29 -1.37 -6.71
N LEU A 32 -21.14 -0.71 -5.92
CA LEU A 32 -22.59 -0.77 -6.05
C LEU A 32 -23.13 0.06 -7.22
N ARG A 33 -22.38 1.07 -7.67
CA ARG A 33 -22.79 2.03 -8.71
C ARG A 33 -22.05 1.85 -10.02
N ASP A 34 -20.79 1.45 -9.96
CA ASP A 34 -19.91 1.32 -11.12
C ASP A 34 -18.85 0.25 -10.83
N ARG A 35 -19.15 -0.98 -11.25
CA ARG A 35 -18.29 -2.15 -11.01
C ARG A 35 -16.95 -2.05 -11.72
N GLU A 36 -16.92 -1.51 -12.94
CA GLU A 36 -15.69 -1.41 -13.72
C GLU A 36 -14.72 -0.41 -13.05
N ARG A 37 -15.24 0.74 -12.62
CA ARG A 37 -14.44 1.72 -11.88
C ARG A 37 -13.99 1.17 -10.52
N ALA A 38 -14.85 0.44 -9.82
CA ALA A 38 -14.48 -0.21 -8.57
C ALA A 38 -13.34 -1.22 -8.76
N ALA A 39 -13.40 -2.04 -9.83
CA ALA A 39 -12.34 -2.98 -10.18
C ALA A 39 -11.01 -2.27 -10.45
N LYS A 40 -11.02 -1.18 -11.24
CA LYS A 40 -9.81 -0.36 -11.49
C LYS A 40 -9.18 0.19 -10.20
N ILE A 41 -10.02 0.63 -9.25
CA ILE A 41 -9.56 1.14 -7.96
C ILE A 41 -8.97 -0.01 -7.11
N HIS A 42 -9.63 -1.16 -7.10
CA HIS A 42 -9.19 -2.34 -6.39
C HIS A 42 -7.86 -2.87 -6.93
N ASP A 43 -7.69 -2.96 -8.24
CA ASP A 43 -6.44 -3.39 -8.87
C ASP A 43 -5.28 -2.47 -8.50
N LYS A 44 -5.53 -1.15 -8.51
CA LYS A 44 -4.55 -0.16 -8.03
C LYS A 44 -4.19 -0.36 -6.56
N ALA A 45 -5.17 -0.68 -5.70
CA ALA A 45 -4.92 -0.98 -4.30
C ALA A 45 -4.06 -2.25 -4.16
N LYS A 46 -4.32 -3.27 -4.98
CA LYS A 46 -3.56 -4.54 -4.98
C LYS A 46 -2.10 -4.34 -5.38
N SER A 47 -1.82 -3.55 -6.42
CA SER A 47 -0.43 -3.20 -6.79
C SER A 47 0.27 -2.47 -5.65
N LEU A 48 -0.39 -1.50 -5.01
CA LEU A 48 0.18 -0.78 -3.87
C LEU A 48 0.46 -1.71 -2.68
N TYR A 49 -0.39 -2.71 -2.43
CA TYR A 49 -0.15 -3.71 -1.40
C TYR A 49 1.09 -4.56 -1.68
N GLN A 50 1.34 -4.92 -2.95
CA GLN A 50 2.57 -5.64 -3.33
C GLN A 50 3.82 -4.81 -3.04
N GLU A 51 3.77 -3.50 -3.25
CA GLU A 51 4.86 -2.59 -2.87
C GLU A 51 5.06 -2.56 -1.35
N ILE A 52 3.98 -2.42 -0.57
CA ILE A 52 4.03 -2.45 0.92
C ILE A 52 4.70 -3.72 1.41
N VAL A 53 4.30 -4.88 0.89
CA VAL A 53 4.87 -6.19 1.27
C VAL A 53 6.35 -6.25 0.92
N SER A 54 6.74 -5.77 -0.26
CA SER A 54 8.13 -5.75 -0.70
C SER A 54 9.00 -4.85 0.19
N THR A 55 8.51 -3.64 0.51
CA THR A 55 9.19 -2.71 1.42
C THR A 55 9.32 -3.29 2.83
N ARG A 56 8.29 -3.95 3.35
CA ARG A 56 8.32 -4.57 4.68
C ARG A 56 9.29 -5.74 4.76
N LYS A 57 9.37 -6.55 3.70
CA LYS A 57 10.38 -7.63 3.58
C LYS A 57 11.80 -7.07 3.56
N ALA A 58 12.04 -5.99 2.82
CA ALA A 58 13.34 -5.34 2.77
C ALA A 58 13.75 -4.82 4.16
N LEU A 59 12.86 -4.12 4.86
CA LEU A 59 13.10 -3.66 6.23
C LEU A 59 13.38 -4.83 7.20
N ASN A 60 12.55 -5.88 7.18
CA ASN A 60 12.72 -7.01 8.09
C ASN A 60 13.99 -7.83 7.83
N MET A 61 14.48 -7.91 6.57
CA MET A 61 15.74 -8.58 6.25
C MET A 61 16.97 -7.82 6.76
N GLU A 62 16.86 -6.53 7.08
CA GLU A 62 17.96 -5.77 7.70
C GLU A 62 18.06 -5.95 9.22
N PHE A 63 17.02 -6.49 9.86
CA PHE A 63 16.96 -6.75 11.31
C PHE A 63 17.15 -8.24 11.68
N ALA A 64 17.44 -9.11 10.70
CA ALA A 64 17.65 -10.56 10.87
C ALA A 64 19.14 -10.92 10.73
#